data_AF-A0AA39DZ88-F1
#
_entry.id   AF-A0AA39DZ88-F1
#
_cell.length_a   1.000
_cell.length_b   1.000
_cell.length_c   1.000
_cell.angle_alpha   90.00
_cell.angle_beta   90.00
_cell.angle_gamma   90.00
#
_symmetry.space_group_name_H-M   'P 1'
#
loop_
_entity.id
_entity.type
_entity.pdbx_description
1 polymer ?
#
loop_
_entity_poly.entity_id
_entity_poly.type
_entity_poly.pdbx_seq_one_letter_code
_entity_poly.pdbx_strand_id
1 'polypeptide(L)' 'MNIISWNTRGLGSRKKRRVVKDFLRSERPDVVMIQETKKVECDRRFVGSVWTARNKEWAAPPTCGASGGILVIWD' A
#
# COMPACT_ATOMS: atom_id res chain seq x y z
N MET A 1 -16.01 -8.15 -6.24
CA MET A 1 -14.96 -7.92 -5.24
C MET A 1 -13.64 -8.40 -5.81
N ASN A 2 -12.77 -7.46 -6.20
CA ASN A 2 -11.44 -7.68 -6.75
C ASN A 2 -10.39 -7.33 -5.70
N ILE A 3 -9.49 -8.27 -5.41
CA ILE A 3 -8.46 -8.13 -4.37
C ILE A 3 -7.10 -8.30 -5.02
N ILE A 4 -6.20 -7.35 -4.78
CA ILE A 4 -4.80 -7.44 -5.21
C ILE A 4 -3.90 -7.62 -3.99
N SER A 5 -3.06 -8.64 -4.01
CA SER A 5 -1.98 -8.82 -3.04
C SER A 5 -0.63 -8.69 -3.73
N TRP A 6 0.20 -7.76 -3.28
CA TRP A 6 1.50 -7.47 -3.89
C TRP A 6 2.61 -7.35 -2.84
N ASN A 7 3.56 -8.28 -2.90
CA ASN A 7 4.84 -8.12 -2.21
C ASN A 7 5.74 -7.15 -2.98
N THR A 8 5.95 -5.98 -2.40
CA THR A 8 6.70 -4.91 -3.07
C THR A 8 8.18 -4.94 -2.74
N ARG A 9 8.64 -5.60 -1.67
CA ARG A 9 10.04 -5.59 -1.21
C ARG A 9 10.60 -4.16 -1.01
N GLY A 10 9.77 -3.29 -0.47
CA GLY A 10 10.09 -1.93 -0.05
C GLY A 10 9.33 -0.90 -0.85
N LEU A 11 8.76 0.08 -0.16
CA LEU A 11 7.89 1.11 -0.76
C LEU A 11 8.34 2.55 -0.42
N GLY A 12 9.56 2.73 0.11
CA GLY A 12 10.08 4.05 0.48
C GLY A 12 10.31 4.98 -0.72
N SER A 13 10.75 4.43 -1.85
CA SER A 13 11.04 5.18 -3.08
C SER A 13 9.79 5.84 -3.68
N ARG A 14 9.86 7.14 -3.96
CA ARG A 14 8.76 7.89 -4.63
C ARG A 14 8.47 7.34 -6.03
N LYS A 15 9.51 6.95 -6.79
CA LYS A 15 9.35 6.39 -8.14
C LYS A 15 8.56 5.09 -8.10
N LYS A 16 8.89 4.21 -7.15
CA LYS A 16 8.21 2.93 -6.98
C LYS A 16 6.76 3.10 -6.56
N ARG A 17 6.49 4.02 -5.63
CA ARG A 17 5.12 4.36 -5.24
C ARG A 17 4.27 4.86 -6.40
N ARG A 18 4.86 5.66 -7.31
CA ARG A 18 4.17 6.09 -8.54
C ARG A 18 3.81 4.89 -9.43
N VAL A 19 4.75 3.98 -9.68
CA VAL A 19 4.49 2.76 -10.48
C VAL A 19 3.35 1.93 -9.87
N VAL A 20 3.38 1.71 -8.55
CA VAL A 20 2.31 0.98 -7.85
C VAL A 20 0.98 1.74 -7.99
N LYS A 21 0.98 3.05 -7.79
CA LYS A 21 -0.23 3.88 -7.90
C LYS A 21 -0.85 3.85 -9.29
N ASP A 22 -0.02 3.93 -10.32
CA ASP A 22 -0.47 3.91 -11.72
C ASP A 22 -1.09 2.55 -12.08
N PHE A 23 -0.50 1.45 -11.60
CA PHE A 23 -1.08 0.10 -11.73
C PHE A 23 -2.40 -0.05 -10.98
N LEU A 24 -2.49 0.36 -9.71
CA LEU A 24 -3.75 0.26 -8.95
C LEU A 24 -4.86 1.12 -9.56
N ARG A 25 -4.50 2.22 -10.23
CA ARG A 25 -5.45 3.06 -10.98
C ARG A 25 -5.96 2.38 -12.25
N SER A 26 -5.17 1.53 -12.93
CA SER A 26 -5.65 0.76 -14.09
C SER A 26 -6.57 -0.36 -13.66
N GLU A 27 -6.17 -1.12 -12.63
CA GLU A 27 -6.90 -2.31 -12.19
C GLU A 27 -8.17 -2.00 -11.38
N ARG A 28 -8.20 -0.85 -10.70
CA ARG A 28 -9.31 -0.42 -9.83
C ARG A 28 -9.78 -1.53 -8.86
N PRO A 29 -8.89 -2.10 -8.02
CA PRO A 29 -9.29 -3.14 -7.09
C PRO A 29 -10.16 -2.57 -5.96
N ASP A 30 -10.97 -3.43 -5.33
CA ASP A 30 -11.76 -3.07 -4.15
C ASP A 30 -10.88 -3.08 -2.88
N VAL A 31 -9.91 -4.00 -2.81
CA VAL A 31 -8.96 -4.12 -1.70
C VAL A 31 -7.54 -4.34 -2.24
N VAL A 32 -6.55 -3.66 -1.65
CA VAL A 32 -5.14 -3.95 -1.90
C VAL A 32 -4.39 -4.30 -0.61
N MET A 33 -3.59 -5.36 -0.68
CA MET A 33 -2.67 -5.78 0.37
C MET A 33 -1.23 -5.64 -0.14
N ILE A 34 -0.46 -4.75 0.47
CA ILE A 34 0.94 -4.51 0.14
C ILE A 34 1.80 -5.11 1.24
N GLN A 35 2.66 -6.07 0.87
CA GLN A 35 3.58 -6.75 1.78
C GLN A 35 5.00 -6.22 1.58
N GLU A 36 5.83 -6.39 2.61
CA GLU A 36 7.22 -5.95 2.64
C GLU A 36 7.35 -4.45 2.31
N THR A 37 6.47 -3.59 2.85
CA THR A 37 6.54 -2.13 2.64
C THR A 37 7.89 -1.51 3.07
N LYS A 38 8.61 -2.17 3.98
CA LYS A 38 9.83 -1.74 4.69
C LYS A 38 9.67 -0.34 5.27
N LYS A 39 8.48 -0.03 5.76
CA LYS A 39 8.10 1.25 6.33
C LYS A 39 7.67 1.05 7.78
N VAL A 40 8.31 1.79 8.68
CA VAL A 40 8.01 1.76 10.12
C VAL A 40 6.58 2.26 10.39
N GLU A 41 6.20 3.34 9.71
CA GLU A 41 4.86 3.93 9.83
C GLU A 41 4.27 4.23 8.45
N CYS A 42 2.97 3.95 8.31
CA CYS A 42 2.17 4.27 7.14
C CYS A 42 1.15 5.35 7.51
N ASP A 43 1.51 6.61 7.31
CA ASP A 43 0.60 7.74 7.55
C ASP A 43 -0.33 7.99 6.35
N ARG A 44 -1.36 8.83 6.56
CA ARG A 44 -2.32 9.20 5.51
C ARG A 44 -1.65 9.78 4.26
N ARG A 45 -0.54 10.51 4.42
CA ARG A 45 0.23 11.08 3.30
C ARG A 45 0.91 9.99 2.48
N PHE A 46 1.51 8.99 3.13
CA PHE A 46 2.12 7.84 2.50
C PHE A 46 1.07 7.01 1.77
N VAL A 47 -0.06 6.69 2.41
CA VAL A 47 -1.15 5.93 1.76
C VAL A 47 -1.67 6.68 0.53
N GLY A 48 -1.85 8.02 0.60
CA GLY A 48 -2.24 8.84 -0.56
C GLY A 48 -1.21 8.89 -1.71
N SER A 49 0.06 8.56 -1.43
CA SER A 49 1.10 8.45 -2.47
C SER A 49 1.08 7.11 -3.21
N VAL A 50 0.32 6.13 -2.71
CA VAL A 50 0.18 4.78 -3.28
C VAL A 50 -1.23 4.55 -3.84
N TRP A 51 -2.24 5.09 -3.18
CA TRP A 51 -3.65 4.95 -3.56
C TRP A 51 -4.25 6.26 -4.04
N THR A 52 -5.14 6.18 -5.02
CA THR A 52 -5.72 7.37 -5.68
C THR A 52 -7.13 7.72 -5.20
N ALA A 53 -7.92 6.74 -4.71
CA ALA A 53 -9.28 7.06 -4.24
C ALA A 53 -9.25 7.98 -3.00
N ARG A 54 -10.26 8.85 -2.94
CA ARG A 54 -10.37 9.94 -1.95
C ARG A 54 -10.78 9.42 -0.57
N ASN A 55 -11.82 8.60 -0.53
CA ASN A 55 -12.22 7.84 0.64
C ASN A 55 -11.41 6.56 0.63
N LYS A 56 -10.71 6.30 1.74
CA LYS A 56 -9.91 5.09 1.90
C LYS A 56 -9.72 4.85 3.36
N GLU A 57 -10.17 3.69 3.79
CA GLU A 57 -9.71 3.13 5.04
C GLU A 57 -8.43 2.32 4.78
N TRP A 58 -7.59 2.25 5.78
CA TRP A 58 -6.37 1.47 5.71
C TRP A 58 -6.03 0.94 7.09
N ALA A 59 -5.31 -0.17 7.11
CA ALA A 59 -4.67 -0.70 8.30
C ALA A 59 -3.21 -1.04 7.98
N ALA A 60 -2.32 -0.64 8.89
CA ALA A 60 -0.91 -0.97 8.86
C ALA A 60 -0.56 -1.56 10.23
N PRO A 61 -0.72 -2.88 10.43
CA PRO A 61 -0.43 -3.49 11.72
C PRO A 61 1.04 -3.27 12.11
N PRO A 62 1.33 -3.12 13.42
CA PRO A 62 2.69 -2.96 13.90
C PRO A 62 3.57 -4.11 13.42
N THR A 63 4.78 -3.78 12.98
CA THR A 63 5.78 -4.78 12.59
C THR A 63 6.47 -5.33 13.83
N CYS A 64 6.59 -6.66 13.92
CA CYS A 64 7.37 -7.33 14.95
C CYS A 64 8.71 -7.81 14.36
N GLY A 65 9.82 -7.23 14.79
CA GLY A 65 11.16 -7.65 14.35
C GLY A 65 11.46 -7.29 12.89
N ALA A 66 12.02 -8.23 12.12
CA ALA A 66 12.42 -8.02 10.72
C ALA A 66 11.25 -8.07 9.70
N SER A 67 10.01 -8.23 10.17
CA SER A 67 8.83 -8.30 9.32
C SER A 67 8.69 -7.00 8.54
N GLY A 68 8.84 -7.03 7.21
CA GLY A 68 8.92 -5.85 6.37
C GLY A 68 7.63 -5.03 6.26
N GLY A 69 6.65 -5.14 7.14
CA GLY A 69 5.43 -4.31 7.13
C GLY A 69 4.38 -4.77 6.13
N ILE A 70 3.12 -4.69 6.56
CA ILE A 70 1.93 -4.92 5.73
C ILE A 70 1.10 -3.64 5.73
N LEU A 71 0.57 -3.27 4.57
CA LEU A 71 -0.40 -2.20 4.41
C LEU A 71 -1.61 -2.75 3.67
N VAL A 72 -2.79 -2.66 4.28
CA VAL A 72 -4.07 -3.00 3.66
C VAL A 72 -4.83 -1.70 3.42
N ILE A 73 -5.38 -1.51 2.21
CA ILE A 73 -6.17 -0.33 1.83
C ILE A 73 -7.45 -0.82 1.17
N TRP A 74 -8.59 -0.25 1.54
CA TRP A 74 -9.90 -0.55 0.96
C TRP A 74 -10.75 0.72 0.85
N ASP A 75 -11.72 0.69 -0.06
CA ASP A 75 -12.83 1.65 -0.16
C ASP A 75 -14.11 1.03 0.41
#